data_AF-A0A644XK27-F1
#
_entry.id   AF-A0A644XK27-F1
#
_cell.length_a   1.000
_cell.length_b   1.000
_cell.length_c   1.000
_cell.angle_alpha   90.00
_cell.angle_beta   90.00
_cell.angle_gamma   90.00
#
_symmetry.space_group_name_H-M   'P 1'
#
loop_
_entity.id
_entity.type
_entity.pdbx_description
1 polymer ?
#
loop_
_entity_poly.entity_id
_entity_poly.type
_entity_poly.pdbx_seq_one_letter_code
_entity_poly.pdbx_strand_id
1 'polypeptide(L)'
;MIEKRENKLFLQLSSTADISHFNEISRNAIIEELLKPDGTAFIEINSINHAVILCRDFISKFNIGSSNWRGGLIVDKNFNFIARVSYNGRVWNNTEENWRTAKEITI
;
A
#
# COMPACT_ATOMS: atom_id res chain seq x y z
N MET A 1 32.62 5.68 -17.70
CA MET A 1 31.74 6.45 -16.79
C MET A 1 30.64 5.51 -16.33
N ILE A 2 30.66 5.10 -15.07
CA ILE A 2 29.61 4.24 -14.51
C ILE A 2 28.57 5.19 -13.95
N GLU A 3 27.42 5.31 -14.61
CA GLU A 3 26.27 6.01 -14.04
C GLU A 3 25.95 5.34 -12.70
N LYS A 4 26.05 6.09 -11.60
CA LYS A 4 25.36 5.77 -10.36
C LYS A 4 23.89 5.70 -10.72
N ARG A 5 23.34 4.49 -10.89
CA ARG A 5 21.90 4.29 -11.00
C ARG A 5 21.30 4.66 -9.64
N GLU A 6 20.88 5.91 -9.49
CA GLU A 6 19.88 6.26 -8.49
C GLU A 6 18.62 5.49 -8.85
N ASN A 7 18.46 4.31 -8.25
CA ASN A 7 17.27 3.49 -8.41
C ASN A 7 16.13 4.20 -7.67
N LYS A 8 15.51 5.18 -8.33
CA LYS A 8 14.28 5.81 -7.85
C LYS A 8 13.23 4.73 -7.66
N LEU A 9 12.64 4.72 -6.47
CA LEU A 9 11.58 3.81 -6.08
C LEU A 9 10.30 4.60 -5.86
N PHE A 10 9.18 3.99 -6.19
CA PHE A 10 7.85 4.58 -6.00
C PHE A 10 6.98 3.62 -5.22
N LEU A 11 6.22 4.15 -4.25
CA LEU A 11 5.25 3.42 -3.46
C LEU A 11 3.83 3.78 -3.90
N GLN A 12 3.01 2.76 -4.12
CA GLN A 12 1.57 2.89 -4.29
C GLN A 12 0.88 3.05 -2.93
N LEU A 13 0.15 4.15 -2.73
CA LEU A 13 -0.83 4.31 -1.66
C LEU A 13 -2.23 4.24 -2.26
N SER A 14 -3.04 3.29 -1.78
CA SER A 14 -4.37 3.06 -2.32
C SER A 14 -5.27 2.35 -1.30
N SER A 15 -6.53 2.75 -1.30
CA SER A 15 -7.62 2.10 -0.59
C SER A 15 -8.90 2.16 -1.43
N THR A 16 -9.89 1.38 -1.02
CA THR A 16 -11.23 1.41 -1.58
C THR A 16 -12.23 1.38 -0.44
N ALA A 17 -13.24 2.26 -0.49
CA ALA A 17 -14.33 2.27 0.45
C ALA A 17 -15.23 1.04 0.25
N ASP A 18 -15.64 0.41 1.34
CA ASP A 18 -16.55 -0.73 1.33
C ASP A 18 -18.00 -0.26 1.54
N ILE A 19 -18.72 -0.13 0.43
CA ILE A 19 -20.12 0.29 0.41
C ILE A 19 -21.11 -0.85 0.65
N SER A 20 -20.64 -2.10 0.68
CA SER A 20 -21.51 -3.28 0.68
C SER A 20 -22.32 -3.44 1.98
N HIS A 21 -21.80 -2.91 3.09
CA HIS A 21 -22.39 -3.01 4.43
C HIS A 21 -23.12 -1.75 4.92
N PHE A 22 -23.37 -0.76 4.05
CA PHE A 22 -23.97 0.52 4.46
C PHE A 22 -25.34 0.39 5.15
N ASN A 23 -26.11 -0.64 4.81
CA ASN A 23 -27.41 -0.90 5.44
C ASN A 23 -27.29 -1.52 6.85
N GLU A 24 -26.11 -1.97 7.24
CA GLU A 24 -25.85 -2.71 8.49
C GLU A 24 -25.11 -1.86 9.53
N ILE A 25 -24.66 -0.65 9.16
CA ILE A 25 -23.84 0.22 10.00
C ILE A 25 -24.51 1.57 10.26
N SER A 26 -24.02 2.28 11.29
CA SER A 26 -24.54 3.61 11.62
C SER A 26 -24.19 4.65 10.56
N ARG A 27 -24.98 5.73 10.47
CA ARG A 27 -24.69 6.85 9.55
C ARG A 27 -23.30 7.47 9.78
N ASN A 28 -22.82 7.52 11.02
CA ASN A 28 -21.47 8.01 11.30
C ASN A 28 -20.40 7.07 10.72
N ALA A 29 -20.59 5.76 10.85
CA ALA A 29 -19.68 4.77 10.26
C ALA A 29 -19.67 4.85 8.72
N ILE A 30 -20.82 5.12 8.08
CA ILE A 30 -20.87 5.37 6.63
C ILE A 30 -20.01 6.59 6.26
N ILE A 31 -20.12 7.69 7.02
CA ILE A 31 -19.32 8.89 6.76
C ILE A 31 -17.83 8.58 6.91
N GLU A 32 -17.42 7.87 7.96
CA GLU A 32 -16.04 7.44 8.15
C GLU A 32 -15.54 6.53 7.02
N GLU A 33 -16.39 5.67 6.46
CA GLU A 33 -16.06 4.84 5.31
C GLU A 33 -15.87 5.66 4.04
N LEU A 34 -16.75 6.62 3.77
CA LEU A 34 -16.67 7.51 2.61
C LEU A 34 -15.52 8.52 2.67
N LEU A 35 -14.96 8.78 3.85
CA LEU A 35 -13.78 9.62 4.02
C LEU A 35 -12.47 8.90 3.69
N LYS A 36 -12.49 7.57 3.51
CA LYS A 36 -11.32 6.82 3.07
C LYS A 36 -10.95 7.21 1.65
N PRO A 37 -9.67 7.45 1.33
CA PRO A 37 -9.24 7.76 -0.03
C PRO A 37 -9.64 6.63 -0.98
N ASP A 38 -10.24 6.99 -2.10
CA ASP A 38 -10.53 6.06 -3.19
C ASP A 38 -9.63 6.39 -4.38
N GLY A 39 -8.97 5.37 -4.93
CA GLY A 39 -8.00 5.50 -6.02
C GLY A 39 -6.56 5.19 -5.63
N THR A 40 -5.63 5.54 -6.52
CA THR A 40 -4.21 5.17 -6.43
C THR A 40 -3.33 6.41 -6.61
N ALA A 41 -2.36 6.58 -5.72
CA ALA A 41 -1.26 7.52 -5.86
C ALA A 41 0.09 6.80 -5.78
N PHE A 42 1.06 7.22 -6.60
CA PHE A 42 2.45 6.80 -6.49
C PHE A 42 3.30 7.94 -5.93
N ILE A 43 4.05 7.65 -4.87
CA ILE A 43 4.96 8.61 -4.22
C ILE A 43 6.40 8.11 -4.26
N GLU A 44 7.35 9.01 -4.50
CA GLU A 44 8.77 8.67 -4.48
C GLU A 44 9.22 8.30 -3.05
N ILE A 45 10.04 7.26 -2.93
CA ILE A 45 10.58 6.77 -1.66
C ILE A 45 12.09 6.52 -1.76
N ASN A 46 12.78 6.68 -0.64
CA ASN A 46 14.23 6.51 -0.56
C ASN A 46 14.65 5.10 -0.12
N SER A 47 13.73 4.31 0.45
CA SER A 47 14.00 2.95 0.94
C SER A 47 12.72 2.16 1.16
N ILE A 48 12.83 0.84 1.26
CA ILE A 48 11.70 -0.04 1.61
C ILE A 48 11.19 0.27 3.03
N ASN A 49 12.08 0.60 3.98
CA ASN A 49 11.67 0.99 5.33
C ASN A 49 10.84 2.30 5.33
N HIS A 50 11.22 3.28 4.50
CA HIS A 50 10.41 4.48 4.30
C HIS A 50 9.02 4.13 3.76
N ALA A 51 8.93 3.13 2.87
CA ALA A 51 7.65 2.65 2.36
C ALA A 51 6.76 2.06 3.46
N VAL A 52 7.32 1.26 4.36
CA VAL A 52 6.59 0.67 5.49
C VAL A 52 6.04 1.76 6.42
N ILE A 53 6.84 2.78 6.74
CA ILE A 53 6.40 3.92 7.55
C ILE A 53 5.22 4.63 6.87
N LEU A 54 5.36 4.98 5.59
CA LEU A 54 4.32 5.68 4.83
C LEU A 54 3.02 4.88 4.71
N CYS A 55 3.10 3.57 4.49
CA CYS A 55 1.93 2.70 4.47
C CYS A 55 1.20 2.71 5.82
N ARG A 56 1.95 2.58 6.93
CA ARG A 56 1.36 2.58 8.28
C ARG A 56 0.73 3.93 8.62
N ASP A 57 1.39 5.02 8.27
CA ASP A 57 0.87 6.37 8.47
C ASP A 57 -0.40 6.61 7.67
N PHE A 58 -0.42 6.20 6.40
CA PHE A 58 -1.61 6.28 5.55
C PHE A 58 -2.78 5.46 6.09
N ILE A 59 -2.52 4.21 6.47
CA ILE A 59 -3.52 3.31 7.07
C ILE A 59 -4.09 3.92 8.35
N SER A 60 -3.23 4.38 9.25
CA SER A 60 -3.63 4.97 10.52
C SER A 60 -4.40 6.28 10.33
N LYS A 61 -3.96 7.14 9.41
CA LYS A 61 -4.58 8.45 9.16
C LYS A 61 -6.02 8.34 8.66
N PHE A 62 -6.29 7.34 7.82
CA PHE A 62 -7.59 7.15 7.20
C PHE A 62 -8.40 5.99 7.81
N ASN A 63 -7.94 5.44 8.94
CA ASN A 63 -8.56 4.31 9.62
C ASN A 63 -8.93 3.16 8.65
N ILE A 64 -7.99 2.82 7.77
CA ILE A 64 -8.19 1.83 6.69
C ILE A 64 -8.18 0.44 7.30
N GLY A 65 -9.20 -0.37 7.01
CA GLY A 65 -9.21 -1.79 7.35
C GLY A 65 -8.42 -2.63 6.35
N SER A 66 -8.08 -3.87 6.73
CA SER A 66 -7.38 -4.79 5.81
C SER A 66 -8.17 -5.08 4.54
N SER A 67 -9.51 -5.10 4.62
CA SER A 67 -10.40 -5.27 3.46
C SER A 67 -10.37 -4.07 2.51
N ASN A 68 -10.11 -2.86 3.04
CA ASN A 68 -10.00 -1.62 2.27
C ASN A 68 -8.63 -1.43 1.64
N TRP A 69 -7.57 -2.06 2.17
CA TRP A 69 -6.20 -1.83 1.72
C TRP A 69 -5.96 -2.37 0.30
N ARG A 70 -5.49 -1.52 -0.60
CA ARG A 70 -5.12 -1.89 -1.98
C ARG A 70 -3.70 -1.46 -2.36
N GLY A 71 -3.06 -0.64 -1.53
CA GLY A 71 -1.71 -0.11 -1.77
C GLY A 71 -0.58 -1.08 -1.41
N GLY A 72 0.60 -0.49 -1.22
CA GLY A 72 1.81 -1.18 -0.77
C GLY A 72 2.72 -1.65 -1.89
N LEU A 73 2.32 -1.54 -3.16
CA LEU A 73 3.16 -1.90 -4.30
C LEU A 73 4.38 -0.96 -4.38
N ILE A 74 5.58 -1.53 -4.41
CA ILE A 74 6.83 -0.80 -4.63
C ILE A 74 7.33 -1.13 -6.02
N VAL A 75 7.61 -0.09 -6.81
CA VAL A 75 8.09 -0.21 -8.18
C VAL A 75 9.33 0.64 -8.42
N ASP A 76 10.13 0.28 -9.43
CA ASP A 76 11.21 1.13 -9.94
C ASP A 76 10.68 2.24 -10.87
N LYS A 77 11.59 3.08 -11.37
CA LYS A 77 11.27 4.15 -12.34
C LYS A 77 10.62 3.70 -13.65
N ASN A 78 10.75 2.43 -14.01
CA ASN A 78 10.14 1.83 -15.20
C ASN A 78 8.84 1.10 -14.85
N PHE A 79 8.33 1.27 -13.61
CA PHE A 79 7.17 0.56 -13.07
C PHE A 79 7.34 -0.96 -12.98
N ASN A 80 8.57 -1.46 -12.92
CA ASN A 80 8.81 -2.87 -12.60
C ASN A 80 8.58 -3.11 -11.11
N PHE A 81 7.90 -4.20 -10.79
CA PHE A 81 7.69 -4.62 -9.41
C PHE A 81 9.01 -4.91 -8.68
N ILE A 82 9.12 -4.41 -7.45
CA ILE A 82 10.27 -4.63 -6.55
C ILE A 82 9.84 -5.40 -5.30
N ALA A 83 8.78 -4.94 -4.63
CA ALA A 83 8.27 -5.54 -3.39
C ALA A 83 6.84 -5.07 -3.10
N ARG A 84 6.17 -5.67 -2.12
CA ARG A 84 4.85 -5.24 -1.63
C ARG A 84 4.85 -5.10 -0.11
N VAL A 85 4.35 -3.99 0.40
CA VAL A 85 4.03 -3.81 1.82
C VAL A 85 2.57 -4.21 2.07
N SER A 86 2.35 -5.21 2.91
CA SER A 86 1.01 -5.60 3.33
C SER A 86 0.44 -4.64 4.38
N TYR A 87 -0.88 -4.72 4.59
CA TYR A 87 -1.61 -3.98 5.62
C TYR A 87 -0.93 -4.00 7.01
N ASN A 88 -0.37 -5.15 7.40
CA ASN A 88 0.31 -5.33 8.69
C ASN A 88 1.75 -4.79 8.73
N GLY A 89 2.23 -4.15 7.65
CA GLY A 89 3.58 -3.61 7.52
C GLY A 89 4.65 -4.62 7.11
N ARG A 90 4.29 -5.88 6.85
CA ARG A 90 5.24 -6.88 6.34
C ARG A 90 5.56 -6.64 4.87
N VAL A 91 6.78 -6.96 4.47
CA VAL A 91 7.25 -6.76 3.09
C VAL A 91 7.39 -8.10 2.40
N TRP A 92 6.92 -8.20 1.16
CA TRP A 92 6.94 -9.42 0.37
C TRP A 92 7.66 -9.21 -0.95
N ASN A 93 8.38 -10.24 -1.39
CA ASN A 93 9.10 -10.25 -2.67
C ASN A 93 8.22 -10.65 -3.87
N ASN A 94 6.90 -10.70 -3.71
CA ASN A 94 5.97 -11.14 -4.74
C ASN A 94 4.67 -10.33 -4.67
N THR A 95 3.93 -10.30 -5.77
CA THR A 95 2.57 -9.77 -5.85
C THR A 95 1.56 -10.81 -5.35
N GLU A 96 0.36 -10.35 -5.02
CA GLU A 96 -0.70 -11.17 -4.40
C GLU A 96 -1.12 -12.39 -5.24
N GLU A 97 -0.89 -12.34 -6.56
CA GLU A 97 -1.18 -13.44 -7.50
C GLU A 97 -0.45 -14.74 -7.15
N ASN A 98 0.67 -14.68 -6.41
CA ASN A 98 1.49 -15.85 -6.05
C ASN A 98 1.82 -15.90 -4.55
N TRP A 99 0.83 -15.63 -3.68
CA TRP A 99 1.01 -15.67 -2.22
C TRP A 99 1.60 -16.99 -1.68
N ARG A 100 1.38 -18.12 -2.36
CA ARG A 100 1.90 -19.44 -1.98
C ARG A 100 3.43 -19.55 -2.04
N THR A 101 4.07 -18.75 -2.89
CA THR A 101 5.53 -18.75 -3.07
C THR A 101 6.18 -17.46 -2.59
N ALA A 102 5.38 -16.52 -2.09
CA ALA A 102 5.85 -15.26 -1.54
C ALA A 102 6.74 -15.51 -0.31
N LYS A 103 7.87 -14.79 -0.25
CA LYS A 103 8.77 -14.78 0.90
C LYS A 103 8.77 -13.39 1.51
N GLU A 104 8.67 -13.36 2.83
CA GLU A 104 8.82 -12.13 3.59
C GLU A 104 10.27 -11.63 3.46
N ILE A 105 10.44 -10.34 3.18
CA ILE A 105 11.72 -9.65 3.15
C ILE A 105 11.93 -9.02 4.52
N THR A 106 12.98 -9.41 5.21
CA THR A 106 13.43 -8.72 6.42
C THR A 106 14.19 -7.47 6.02
N ILE A 107 13.81 -6.31 6.58
CA ILE A 107 14.37 -4.99 6.28
C ILE A 107 14.95 -4.33 7.53
#